data_AF-A0A6V6Z6Z4-F1
#
_entry.id   AF-A0A6V6Z6Z4-F1
#
_cell.length_a   1.000
_cell.length_b   1.000
_cell.length_c   1.000
_cell.angle_alpha   90.00
_cell.angle_beta   90.00
_cell.angle_gamma   90.00
#
_symmetry.space_group_name_H-M   'P 1'
#
loop_
_entity.id
_entity.type
_entity.pdbx_description
1 polymer ?
#
loop_
_entity_poly.entity_id
_entity_poly.type
_entity_poly.pdbx_seq_one_letter_code
_entity_poly.pdbx_strand_id
1 'polypeptide(L)'
;MKGYNLDFLNNKTVINIYNISICENKFSYSLSDSLVLKLIDNSLVQILIDYDIKVYQLSSIEELIILGDYDLKSVEIQLLEISEIMNTQKITTIYNYLQSTYQFGSKFLNTNNEFIFGFCFGWDEIILLDEKDFITMLNSYDEKTEIVIPQTPDESDIST
;
A
#
# COMPACT_ATOMS: atom_id res chain seq x y z
N MET A 1 -3.50 12.14 17.40
CA MET A 1 -3.49 11.26 16.21
C MET A 1 -2.66 10.04 16.58
N LYS A 2 -3.28 8.85 16.64
CA LYS A 2 -2.59 7.59 16.97
C LYS A 2 -2.12 6.98 15.65
N GLY A 3 -0.80 6.82 15.50
CA GLY A 3 -0.14 6.52 14.24
C GLY A 3 -0.51 5.16 13.65
N TYR A 4 -0.75 5.16 12.34
CA TYR A 4 -0.01 4.41 11.32
C TYR A 4 0.78 3.17 11.76
N ASN A 5 0.22 2.28 12.57
CA ASN A 5 0.90 1.02 12.85
C ASN A 5 0.83 0.14 11.59
N LEU A 6 1.80 0.35 10.71
CA LEU A 6 2.11 -0.50 9.56
C LEU A 6 3.22 -1.50 9.92
N ASP A 7 3.53 -1.69 11.21
CA ASP A 7 4.58 -2.62 11.64
C ASP A 7 4.25 -4.04 11.18
N PHE A 8 2.97 -4.37 11.00
CA PHE A 8 2.54 -5.67 10.47
C PHE A 8 2.95 -5.90 9.00
N LEU A 9 3.25 -4.83 8.24
CA LEU A 9 3.84 -4.89 6.90
C LEU A 9 5.37 -4.99 6.94
N ASN A 10 6.00 -4.62 8.06
CA ASN A 10 7.43 -4.86 8.22
C ASN A 10 7.69 -6.37 8.19
N ASN A 11 8.82 -6.72 7.60
CA ASN A 11 9.24 -8.10 7.43
C ASN A 11 8.35 -8.94 6.53
N LYS A 12 7.41 -8.34 5.80
CA LYS A 12 6.59 -9.01 4.79
C LYS A 12 7.24 -8.94 3.42
N THR A 13 7.08 -10.00 2.66
CA THR A 13 7.51 -10.07 1.27
C THR A 13 6.29 -9.86 0.38
N VAL A 14 6.25 -8.71 -0.30
CA VAL A 14 5.24 -8.41 -1.31
C VAL A 14 5.67 -9.05 -2.63
N ILE A 15 4.72 -9.66 -3.33
CA ILE A 15 4.94 -10.30 -4.62
C ILE A 15 4.18 -9.59 -5.74
N ASN A 16 2.98 -9.09 -5.47
CA ASN A 16 2.15 -8.42 -6.47
C ASN A 16 1.38 -7.24 -5.85
N ILE A 17 1.10 -6.25 -6.68
CA ILE A 17 0.27 -5.08 -6.38
C ILE A 17 -0.90 -5.10 -7.36
N TYR A 18 -2.11 -4.98 -6.82
CA TYR A 18 -3.36 -5.02 -7.57
C TYR A 18 -4.16 -3.74 -7.39
N ASN A 19 -4.87 -3.35 -8.44
CA ASN A 19 -6.01 -2.46 -8.37
C ASN A 19 -7.28 -3.29 -8.14
N ILE A 20 -8.33 -2.66 -7.61
CA ILE A 20 -9.65 -3.27 -7.50
C ILE A 20 -10.52 -2.80 -8.66
N SER A 21 -11.18 -3.76 -9.32
CA SER A 21 -12.23 -3.49 -10.30
C SER A 21 -13.52 -4.16 -9.87
N ILE A 22 -14.62 -3.41 -9.91
CA ILE A 22 -15.97 -3.89 -9.66
C ILE A 22 -16.70 -4.00 -11.00
N CYS A 23 -17.30 -5.16 -11.27
CA CYS A 23 -18.20 -5.35 -12.40
C CYS A 23 -19.65 -5.38 -11.94
N GLU A 24 -20.47 -4.43 -12.39
CA GLU A 24 -21.90 -4.35 -12.12
C GLU A 24 -22.66 -4.15 -13.43
N ASN A 25 -23.70 -4.96 -13.69
CA ASN A 25 -24.56 -4.81 -14.87
C ASN A 25 -23.81 -4.73 -16.23
N LYS A 26 -22.67 -5.44 -16.35
CA LYS A 26 -21.73 -5.42 -17.50
C LYS A 26 -20.86 -4.16 -17.64
N PHE A 27 -20.89 -3.27 -16.65
CA PHE A 27 -19.98 -2.14 -16.56
C PHE A 27 -18.87 -2.45 -15.55
N SER A 28 -17.64 -2.09 -15.88
CA SER A 28 -16.49 -2.24 -15.00
C SER A 28 -16.04 -0.88 -14.48
N TYR A 29 -15.85 -0.78 -13.18
CA TYR A 29 -15.42 0.41 -12.46
C TYR A 29 -14.12 0.09 -11.73
N SER A 30 -13.05 0.84 -12.03
CA SER A 30 -11.80 0.74 -11.28
C SER A 30 -11.89 1.62 -10.05
N LEU A 31 -11.56 1.08 -8.87
CA LEU A 31 -11.50 1.83 -7.63
C LEU A 31 -10.11 2.45 -7.49
N SER A 32 -9.96 3.69 -7.93
CA SER A 32 -8.66 4.39 -7.96
C SER A 32 -8.10 4.68 -6.56
N ASP A 33 -8.96 4.71 -5.55
CA ASP A 33 -8.68 5.02 -4.15
C ASP A 33 -8.21 3.81 -3.33
N SER A 34 -8.03 2.64 -3.96
CA SER A 34 -7.64 1.41 -3.27
C SER A 34 -6.60 0.59 -4.01
N LEU A 35 -5.61 0.06 -3.28
CA LEU A 35 -4.66 -0.94 -3.74
C LEU A 35 -4.71 -2.19 -2.86
N VAL A 36 -4.39 -3.34 -3.44
CA VAL A 36 -4.20 -4.59 -2.71
C VAL A 36 -2.80 -5.11 -2.95
N LEU A 37 -2.05 -5.35 -1.88
CA LEU A 37 -0.78 -6.05 -1.89
C LEU A 37 -1.04 -7.54 -1.63
N LYS A 38 -0.44 -8.41 -2.44
CA LYS A 38 -0.37 -9.84 -2.14
C LYS A 38 1.02 -10.17 -1.61
N LEU A 39 1.04 -10.89 -0.50
CA LEU A 39 2.24 -11.34 0.15
C LEU A 39 2.60 -12.78 -0.26
N ILE A 40 3.85 -13.18 -0.05
CA ILE A 40 4.34 -14.52 -0.40
C ILE A 40 3.63 -15.65 0.36
N ASP A 41 3.10 -15.37 1.55
CA ASP A 41 2.27 -16.29 2.35
C ASP A 41 0.80 -16.34 1.89
N ASN A 42 0.49 -15.71 0.75
CA ASN A 42 -0.84 -15.49 0.17
C ASN A 42 -1.77 -14.59 0.99
N SER A 43 -1.29 -13.94 2.05
CA SER A 43 -2.09 -12.92 2.72
C SER A 43 -2.25 -11.69 1.83
N LEU A 44 -3.36 -10.97 2.05
CA LEU A 44 -3.72 -9.77 1.30
C LEU A 44 -3.70 -8.57 2.25
N VAL A 45 -3.23 -7.43 1.74
CA VAL A 45 -3.27 -6.16 2.47
C VAL A 45 -3.88 -5.10 1.58
N GLN A 46 -4.95 -4.47 2.03
CA GLN A 46 -5.57 -3.34 1.35
C GLN A 46 -5.02 -2.02 1.87
N ILE A 47 -4.70 -1.10 0.96
CA ILE A 47 -4.44 0.31 1.24
C ILE A 47 -5.62 1.09 0.64
N LEU A 48 -6.29 1.89 1.45
CA LEU A 48 -7.50 2.62 1.09
C LEU A 48 -7.36 4.12 1.44
N ILE A 49 -7.78 5.00 0.52
CA ILE A 49 -7.90 6.44 0.76
C ILE A 49 -9.36 6.78 1.08
N ASP A 50 -9.64 7.29 2.27
CA ASP A 50 -10.98 7.76 2.69
C ASP A 50 -10.84 8.92 3.67
N TYR A 51 -10.59 10.14 3.16
CA TYR A 51 -10.16 11.33 3.94
C TYR A 51 -8.81 11.17 4.67
N ASP A 52 -8.48 9.97 5.14
CA ASP A 52 -7.21 9.50 5.66
C ASP A 52 -6.82 8.15 5.01
N ILE A 53 -5.57 7.73 5.21
CA ILE A 53 -5.09 6.45 4.68
C ILE A 53 -5.33 5.37 5.71
N LYS A 54 -6.02 4.33 5.29
CA LYS A 54 -6.31 3.17 6.11
C LYS A 54 -5.67 1.95 5.45
N VAL A 55 -4.98 1.15 6.24
CA VAL A 55 -4.33 -0.07 5.76
C VAL A 55 -4.87 -1.26 6.56
N TYR A 56 -5.37 -2.26 5.84
CA TYR A 56 -6.06 -3.41 6.41
C TYR A 56 -5.40 -4.70 5.97
N GLN A 57 -5.10 -5.58 6.91
CA GLN A 57 -4.85 -6.97 6.56
C GLN A 57 -6.21 -7.65 6.30
N LEU A 58 -6.32 -8.37 5.18
CA LEU A 58 -7.52 -9.08 4.78
C LEU A 58 -7.30 -10.59 4.93
N SER A 59 -8.34 -11.31 5.36
CA SER A 59 -8.32 -12.78 5.39
C SER A 59 -8.62 -13.37 4.01
N SER A 60 -9.41 -12.65 3.20
CA SER A 60 -9.75 -13.03 1.83
C SER A 60 -10.25 -11.83 1.01
N ILE A 61 -10.48 -12.02 -0.29
CA ILE A 61 -10.95 -10.96 -1.21
C ILE A 61 -12.38 -10.51 -0.83
N GLU A 62 -13.18 -11.41 -0.27
CA GLU A 62 -14.55 -11.11 0.17
C GLU A 62 -14.62 -10.11 1.34
N GLU A 63 -13.49 -9.89 2.03
CA GLU A 63 -13.37 -8.91 3.12
C GLU A 63 -12.91 -7.52 2.65
N LEU A 64 -12.74 -7.30 1.34
CA LEU A 64 -12.38 -6.00 0.79
C LEU A 64 -13.37 -4.92 1.22
N ILE A 65 -12.82 -3.79 1.67
CA ILE A 65 -13.62 -2.61 2.00
C ILE A 65 -13.78 -1.79 0.72
N ILE A 66 -15.01 -1.68 0.25
CA ILE A 66 -15.35 -0.90 -0.94
C ILE A 66 -16.07 0.36 -0.49
N LEU A 67 -15.57 1.52 -0.93
CA LEU A 67 -16.21 2.81 -0.70
C LEU A 67 -17.18 3.11 -1.84
N GLY A 68 -18.38 3.59 -1.51
CA GLY A 68 -19.40 3.99 -2.47
C GLY A 68 -20.67 3.14 -2.42
N ASP A 69 -21.68 3.59 -3.17
CA ASP A 69 -23.00 2.97 -3.22
C ASP A 69 -23.06 1.90 -4.32
N TYR A 70 -22.51 0.71 -4.04
CA TYR A 70 -22.60 -0.46 -4.90
C TYR A 70 -23.54 -1.51 -4.30
N ASP A 71 -24.36 -2.19 -5.12
CA ASP A 71 -25.08 -3.38 -4.65
C ASP A 71 -24.15 -4.60 -4.60
N LEU A 72 -23.38 -4.69 -3.51
CA LEU A 72 -22.34 -5.71 -3.31
C LEU A 72 -22.83 -7.16 -3.44
N LYS A 73 -24.14 -7.41 -3.42
CA LYS A 73 -24.72 -8.76 -3.63
C LYS A 73 -24.74 -9.19 -5.09
N SER A 74 -24.56 -8.25 -6.01
CA SER A 74 -24.70 -8.45 -7.46
C SER A 74 -23.42 -8.12 -8.25
N VAL A 75 -22.38 -7.67 -7.57
CA VAL A 75 -21.12 -7.29 -8.20
C VAL A 75 -20.09 -8.42 -8.19
N GLU A 76 -19.29 -8.48 -9.25
CA GLU A 76 -18.09 -9.31 -9.30
C GLU A 76 -16.88 -8.44 -8.97
N ILE A 77 -16.07 -8.85 -7.99
CA ILE A 77 -14.83 -8.17 -7.62
C ILE A 77 -13.67 -8.85 -8.34
N GLN A 78 -12.84 -8.04 -9.00
CA GLN A 78 -11.64 -8.49 -9.70
C GLN A 78 -10.42 -7.73 -9.19
N LEU A 79 -9.35 -8.46 -8.92
CA LEU A 79 -8.03 -7.88 -8.67
C LEU A 79 -7.29 -7.79 -9.99
N LEU A 80 -6.96 -6.57 -10.41
CA LEU A 80 -6.21 -6.29 -11.63
C LEU A 80 -4.75 -6.05 -11.28
N GLU A 81 -3.86 -6.95 -11.71
CA GLU A 81 -2.43 -6.82 -11.39
C GLU A 81 -1.85 -5.59 -12.08
N ILE A 82 -1.24 -4.70 -11.29
CA ILE A 82 -0.57 -3.49 -11.79
C ILE A 82 0.94 -3.71 -11.85
N SER A 83 1.50 -4.43 -10.87
CA SER A 83 2.93 -4.61 -10.76
C SER A 83 3.29 -5.92 -10.04
N GLU A 84 4.25 -6.63 -10.61
CA GLU A 84 4.95 -7.74 -9.95
C GLU A 84 6.26 -7.23 -9.34
N ILE A 85 6.50 -7.56 -8.07
CA ILE A 85 7.76 -7.22 -7.40
C ILE A 85 8.80 -8.29 -7.73
N MET A 86 9.69 -7.96 -8.68
CA MET A 86 10.77 -8.84 -9.08
C MET A 86 11.66 -9.23 -7.89
N ASN A 87 11.99 -10.53 -7.79
CA ASN A 87 12.84 -11.13 -6.74
C ASN A 87 12.28 -11.13 -5.32
N THR A 88 10.98 -10.84 -5.13
CA THR A 88 10.27 -11.07 -3.86
C THR A 88 11.02 -10.51 -2.65
N GLN A 89 11.37 -9.23 -2.71
CA GLN A 89 12.17 -8.59 -1.66
C GLN A 89 11.34 -8.39 -0.38
N LYS A 90 11.98 -8.57 0.77
CA LYS A 90 11.38 -8.34 2.10
C LYS A 90 11.33 -6.84 2.37
N ILE A 91 10.16 -6.31 2.70
CA ILE A 91 10.02 -4.94 3.23
C ILE A 91 10.63 -4.91 4.62
N THR A 92 11.49 -3.93 4.85
CA THR A 92 12.14 -3.76 6.17
C THR A 92 11.97 -2.36 6.72
N THR A 93 11.92 -1.36 5.84
CA THR A 93 11.75 0.02 6.27
C THR A 93 10.65 0.65 5.44
N ILE A 94 9.69 1.26 6.13
CA ILE A 94 8.62 2.03 5.51
C ILE A 94 8.86 3.50 5.84
N TYR A 95 8.90 4.32 4.81
CA TYR A 95 9.01 5.77 4.93
C TYR A 95 7.70 6.38 4.47
N ASN A 96 7.03 7.06 5.38
CA ASN A 96 5.81 7.81 5.11
C ASN A 96 6.15 9.29 5.01
N TYR A 97 5.58 9.95 4.02
CA TYR A 97 5.79 11.36 3.77
C TYR A 97 4.51 12.16 3.96
N LEU A 98 4.61 13.19 4.80
CA LEU A 98 3.57 14.16 5.09
C LEU A 98 3.91 15.49 4.42
N GLN A 99 2.92 16.13 3.82
CA GLN A 99 2.96 17.52 3.38
C GLN A 99 1.92 18.29 4.20
N SER A 100 2.34 19.32 4.93
CA SER A 100 1.48 19.98 5.93
C SER A 100 0.87 18.97 6.91
N THR A 101 -0.46 18.80 6.91
CA THR A 101 -1.18 17.84 7.76
C THR A 101 -1.60 16.56 7.03
N TYR A 102 -1.33 16.45 5.73
CA TYR A 102 -1.80 15.35 4.90
C TYR A 102 -0.65 14.42 4.54
N GLN A 103 -0.88 13.12 4.64
CA GLN A 103 0.08 12.14 4.13
C GLN A 103 -0.08 12.09 2.61
N PHE A 104 1.02 12.24 1.88
CA PHE A 104 1.01 12.32 0.42
C PHE A 104 1.72 11.14 -0.26
N GLY A 105 2.55 10.36 0.45
CA GLY A 105 3.13 9.16 -0.13
C GLY A 105 3.86 8.24 0.84
N SER A 106 4.20 7.04 0.36
CA SER A 106 4.97 6.04 1.10
C SER A 106 5.98 5.35 0.18
N LYS A 107 7.20 5.09 0.65
CA LYS A 107 8.18 4.21 -0.02
C LYS A 107 8.60 3.06 0.89
N PHE A 108 8.89 1.92 0.27
CA PHE A 108 9.18 0.65 0.93
C PHE A 108 10.58 0.20 0.53
N LEU A 109 11.45 -0.03 1.50
CA LEU A 109 12.85 -0.41 1.27
C LEU A 109 13.19 -1.78 1.86
N ASN A 110 14.16 -2.45 1.24
CA ASN A 110 14.73 -3.70 1.74
C ASN A 110 15.84 -3.45 2.79
N THR A 111 16.47 -4.53 3.29
CA THR A 111 17.52 -4.46 4.33
C THR A 111 18.74 -3.63 3.95
N ASN A 112 18.98 -3.45 2.65
CA ASN A 112 20.10 -2.69 2.10
C ASN A 112 19.71 -1.23 1.79
N ASN A 113 18.50 -0.80 2.17
CA ASN A 113 17.88 0.48 1.79
C ASN A 113 17.65 0.64 0.28
N GLU A 114 17.53 -0.46 -0.47
CA GLU A 114 17.17 -0.40 -1.89
C GLU A 114 15.65 -0.27 -2.04
N PHE A 115 15.22 0.54 -3.02
CA PHE A 115 13.80 0.77 -3.31
C PHE A 115 13.13 -0.51 -3.81
N ILE A 116 12.04 -0.90 -3.15
CA ILE A 116 11.18 -2.01 -3.60
C ILE A 116 10.03 -1.45 -4.43
N PHE A 117 9.24 -0.54 -3.83
CA PHE A 117 8.17 0.19 -4.48
C PHE A 117 7.79 1.42 -3.65
N GLY A 118 7.00 2.31 -4.23
CA GLY A 118 6.45 3.47 -3.57
C GLY A 118 5.22 3.98 -4.30
N PHE A 119 4.38 4.72 -3.59
CA PHE A 119 3.19 5.32 -4.16
C PHE A 119 2.91 6.67 -3.53
N CYS A 120 2.23 7.52 -4.28
CA CYS A 120 1.71 8.79 -3.81
C CYS A 120 0.17 8.80 -3.85
N PHE A 121 -0.41 9.69 -3.06
CA PHE A 121 -1.85 9.91 -2.98
C PHE A 121 -2.21 11.17 -3.78
N GLY A 122 -3.13 11.03 -4.72
CA GLY A 122 -3.93 12.13 -5.29
C GLY A 122 -5.15 12.43 -4.43
N TRP A 123 -6.03 13.33 -4.88
CA TRP A 123 -7.27 13.65 -4.15
C TRP A 123 -8.13 12.42 -3.88
N ASP A 124 -8.23 11.48 -4.84
CA ASP A 124 -8.99 10.22 -4.71
C ASP A 124 -8.30 9.05 -5.46
N GLU A 125 -6.96 9.09 -5.56
CA GLU A 125 -6.21 8.12 -6.36
C GLU A 125 -4.92 7.68 -5.66
N ILE A 126 -4.61 6.38 -5.70
CA ILE A 126 -3.27 5.88 -5.35
C ILE A 126 -2.48 5.68 -6.64
N ILE A 127 -1.34 6.36 -6.74
CA ILE A 127 -0.47 6.30 -7.92
C ILE A 127 0.80 5.56 -7.53
N LEU A 128 1.01 4.37 -8.10
CA LEU A 128 2.26 3.62 -7.99
C LEU A 128 3.35 4.31 -8.83
N LEU A 129 4.54 4.49 -8.27
CA LEU A 129 5.65 5.18 -8.91
C LEU A 129 6.92 4.35 -8.83
N ASP A 130 7.77 4.48 -9.85
CA ASP A 130 9.15 4.02 -9.74
C ASP A 130 9.94 4.95 -8.82
N GLU A 131 11.16 4.53 -8.47
CA GLU A 131 12.02 5.27 -7.54
C GLU A 131 12.27 6.70 -8.03
N LYS A 132 12.58 6.87 -9.31
CA LYS A 132 12.98 8.16 -9.86
C LYS A 132 11.81 9.13 -9.83
N ASP A 133 10.62 8.68 -10.23
CA ASP A 133 9.41 9.48 -10.28
C ASP A 133 8.95 9.83 -8.86
N PHE A 134 9.02 8.87 -7.93
CA PHE A 134 8.74 9.11 -6.52
C PHE A 134 9.67 10.18 -5.94
N ILE A 135 10.99 10.07 -6.16
CA ILE A 135 11.97 11.05 -5.68
C ILE A 135 11.77 12.42 -6.32
N THR A 136 11.46 12.46 -7.62
CA THR A 136 11.16 13.71 -8.33
C THR A 136 9.97 14.42 -7.70
N MET A 137 8.90 13.68 -7.42
CA MET A 137 7.70 14.20 -6.78
C MET A 137 7.94 14.60 -5.33
N LEU A 138 8.66 13.79 -4.56
CA LEU A 138 9.08 14.12 -3.18
C LEU A 138 9.85 15.45 -3.12
N ASN A 139 10.68 15.71 -4.12
CA ASN A 139 11.47 16.93 -4.21
C ASN A 139 10.68 18.17 -4.64
N SER A 140 9.48 18.01 -5.23
CA SER A 140 8.62 19.16 -5.56
C SER A 140 7.85 19.71 -4.36
N TYR A 141 7.90 19.05 -3.19
CA TYR A 141 7.31 19.54 -1.95
C TYR A 141 8.36 20.17 -1.02
N ASP A 142 8.20 21.47 -0.76
CA ASP A 142 9.13 22.26 0.06
C ASP A 142 9.04 21.92 1.57
N GLU A 143 7.83 21.72 2.10
CA GLU A 143 7.58 21.42 3.52
C GLU A 143 7.09 19.99 3.70
N LYS A 144 8.04 19.05 3.72
CA LYS A 144 7.76 17.62 3.94
C LYS A 144 8.30 17.14 5.28
N THR A 145 7.51 16.33 5.97
CA THR A 145 7.95 15.59 7.14
C THR A 145 8.04 14.11 6.78
N GLU A 146 9.19 13.52 7.08
CA GLU A 146 9.41 12.08 6.94
C GLU A 146 9.14 11.39 8.28
N ILE A 147 8.37 10.32 8.25
CA ILE A 147 8.19 9.39 9.36
C ILE A 147 8.76 8.06 8.95
N VAL A 148 9.74 7.58 9.71
CA VAL A 148 10.36 6.28 9.50
C VAL A 148 9.74 5.26 10.45
N ILE A 149 9.29 4.14 9.90
CA ILE A 149 8.86 2.98 10.66
C ILE A 149 9.97 1.92 10.49
N PRO A 150 10.98 1.89 11.37
CA PRO A 150 12.05 0.91 11.31
C PRO A 150 11.59 -0.45 11.84
N GLN A 151 12.34 -1.49 11.50
CA GLN A 151 12.18 -2.80 12.15
C GLN A 151 12.32 -2.66 13.67
N THR A 152 11.40 -3.28 14.39
CA THR A 152 11.73 -3.84 15.71
C THR A 152 12.51 -5.12 15.46
N PRO A 153 13.66 -5.35 16.15
CA PRO A 153 14.39 -6.61 16.00
C PRO A 153 13.46 -7.78 16.34
N ASP A 154 13.46 -8.80 15.48
CA ASP A 154 12.70 -10.04 15.68
C ASP A 154 13.21 -10.72 16.97
N GLU A 155 12.34 -10.94 17.96
CA GLU A 155 12.69 -11.66 19.20
C GLU A 155 13.12 -13.11 18.94
N SER A 156 12.87 -13.65 17.73
CA SER A 156 13.33 -14.99 17.32
C SER A 156 14.83 -15.11 17.08
N ASP A 157 15.56 -13.99 16.95
CA ASP A 157 17.03 -13.99 16.80
C ASP A 157 17.76 -13.99 18.15
N ILE A 158 17.04 -13.96 19.28
CA ILE A 158 17.60 -14.13 20.62
C ILE A 158 17.56 -15.61 21.00
N SER A 159 18.15 -16.46 20.15
CA SER A 159 18.48 -17.83 20.52
C SER A 159 19.93 -17.84 21.03
N THR A 160 20.11 -17.70 22.35
CA THR A 160 21.42 -17.88 23.01
C THR A 160 21.60 -19.31 23.48
#